data_AF-A0A8T3TZW8-F1
#
_entry.id   AF-A0A8T3TZW8-F1
#
_cell.length_a   1.000
_cell.length_b   1.000
_cell.length_c   1.000
_cell.angle_alpha   90.00
_cell.angle_beta   90.00
_cell.angle_gamma   90.00
#
_symmetry.space_group_name_H-M   'P 1'
#
loop_
_entity.id
_entity.type
_entity.pdbx_description
1 polymer ?
#
loop_
_entity_poly.entity_id
_entity_poly.type
_entity_poly.pdbx_seq_one_letter_code
_entity_poly.pdbx_strand_id
1 'polypeptide(L)'
;MPPSPRDRVWIDTHVHVIDSARWPMSSNKGYRANAAERGTAEELLACMDAHGITGAVVVQPSGYGTDHRALHDALARAPERLRGIGMVEAPTDVAALARQPGIVGLRLNVTDYDGGVLPRERLERLLGAAAEAGLLVQILASAEVLAGHADALASSSAPVVLDHLGSPRSGDGVAASAFEALCGLAARNPWIYAKLSAPFRIDASGAPWPEAAAVARRLLQAFGPERCIWGSDWPFIALGDAPRPAYADLLAWVDTAVGLHLEHVMSLTPQRLFGLTAAAA
;
A
#
# COMPACT_ATOMS: atom_id res chain seq x y z
N MET A 1 2.57 -28.08 19.15
CA MET A 1 1.41 -28.08 18.22
C MET A 1 1.64 -26.95 17.22
N PRO A 2 1.28 -27.10 15.93
CA PRO A 2 1.18 -25.94 15.07
C PRO A 2 0.20 -24.93 15.70
N PRO A 3 0.45 -23.62 15.57
CA PRO A 3 -0.46 -22.60 16.10
C PRO A 3 -1.88 -22.85 15.60
N SER A 4 -2.88 -22.56 16.43
CA SER A 4 -4.28 -22.56 16.00
C SER A 4 -4.40 -21.60 14.80
N PRO A 5 -5.28 -21.85 13.82
CA PRO A 5 -5.57 -20.88 12.77
C PRO A 5 -5.92 -19.47 13.30
N ARG A 6 -6.36 -19.39 14.56
CA ARG A 6 -6.68 -18.14 15.28
C ARG A 6 -5.46 -17.39 15.85
N ASP A 7 -4.29 -18.02 15.91
CA ASP A 7 -3.06 -17.39 16.41
C ASP A 7 -2.20 -16.81 15.27
N ARG A 8 -2.60 -17.03 14.01
CA ARG A 8 -1.83 -16.64 12.84
C ARG A 8 -2.16 -15.20 12.45
N VAL A 9 -1.17 -14.32 12.61
CA VAL A 9 -1.29 -12.91 12.23
C VAL A 9 -1.18 -12.78 10.71
N TRP A 10 -2.23 -12.32 10.06
CA TRP A 10 -2.24 -11.98 8.64
C TRP A 10 -2.62 -10.51 8.48
N ILE A 11 -1.78 -9.75 7.78
CA ILE A 11 -1.94 -8.31 7.63
C ILE A 11 -2.16 -7.94 6.17
N ASP A 12 -3.27 -7.25 5.90
CA ASP A 12 -3.49 -6.55 4.64
C ASP A 12 -2.91 -5.13 4.71
N THR A 13 -1.82 -4.86 4.01
CA THR A 13 -1.11 -3.58 4.11
C THR A 13 -1.64 -2.48 3.18
N HIS A 14 -2.76 -2.70 2.49
CA HIS A 14 -3.35 -1.69 1.63
C HIS A 14 -4.85 -1.89 1.46
N VAL A 15 -5.61 -1.17 2.29
CA VAL A 15 -7.07 -1.04 2.15
C VAL A 15 -7.48 0.41 2.24
N HIS A 16 -8.66 0.72 1.74
CA HIS A 16 -9.26 2.05 1.78
C HIS A 16 -10.60 1.99 2.53
N VAL A 17 -10.95 3.07 3.21
CA VAL A 17 -12.32 3.28 3.72
C VAL A 17 -12.95 4.43 2.94
N ILE A 18 -14.10 4.16 2.34
CA ILE A 18 -14.86 5.05 1.47
C ILE A 18 -16.30 5.06 1.96
N ASP A 19 -16.61 6.07 2.77
CA ASP A 19 -17.93 6.34 3.29
C ASP A 19 -18.33 7.77 2.91
N SER A 20 -18.54 7.97 1.61
CA SER A 20 -18.85 9.28 1.02
C SER A 20 -20.20 9.86 1.48
N ALA A 21 -21.07 9.01 2.00
CA ALA A 21 -22.37 9.40 2.55
C ALA A 21 -22.20 10.10 3.91
N ARG A 22 -21.34 9.60 4.80
CA ARG A 22 -21.04 10.25 6.09
C ARG A 22 -20.00 11.35 5.98
N TRP A 23 -18.98 11.16 5.15
CA TRP A 23 -17.94 12.16 4.90
C TRP A 23 -17.81 12.39 3.40
N PRO A 24 -18.27 13.54 2.88
CA PRO A 24 -18.10 13.87 1.48
C PRO A 24 -16.61 13.96 1.10
N MET A 25 -16.27 13.55 -0.12
CA MET A 25 -14.92 13.69 -0.67
C MET A 25 -14.53 15.16 -0.79
N SER A 26 -13.55 15.57 -0.01
CA SER A 26 -13.15 16.97 0.17
C SER A 26 -12.15 17.48 -0.85
N SER A 27 -11.33 16.62 -1.47
CA SER A 27 -10.34 17.05 -2.45
C SER A 27 -10.98 17.30 -3.80
N ASN A 28 -10.51 18.30 -4.55
CA ASN A 28 -10.86 18.50 -5.96
C ASN A 28 -9.92 17.76 -6.94
N LYS A 29 -8.88 17.09 -6.43
CA LYS A 29 -7.91 16.31 -7.18
C LYS A 29 -8.14 14.81 -6.97
N GLY A 30 -7.62 14.00 -7.89
CA GLY A 30 -7.59 12.55 -7.75
C GLY A 30 -8.94 11.87 -7.86
N TYR A 31 -9.04 10.74 -7.14
CA TYR A 31 -10.13 9.79 -7.25
C TYR A 31 -11.48 10.36 -6.80
N ARG A 32 -12.54 9.97 -7.52
CA ARG A 32 -13.94 10.21 -7.12
C ARG A 32 -14.68 8.90 -7.05
N ALA A 33 -15.23 8.61 -5.88
CA ALA A 33 -16.04 7.42 -5.70
C ALA A 33 -17.39 7.55 -6.40
N ASN A 34 -17.76 6.49 -7.09
CA ASN A 34 -19.16 6.22 -7.39
C ASN A 34 -19.80 5.40 -6.26
N ALA A 35 -21.14 5.33 -6.25
CA ALA A 35 -21.88 4.65 -5.19
C ALA A 35 -21.54 3.16 -5.06
N ALA A 36 -21.11 2.50 -6.14
CA ALA A 36 -20.74 1.10 -6.10
C ALA A 36 -19.39 0.89 -5.41
N GLU A 37 -18.51 1.89 -5.35
CA GLU A 37 -17.15 1.80 -4.77
C GLU A 37 -17.12 2.08 -3.26
N ARG A 38 -18.28 2.06 -2.61
CA ARG A 38 -18.39 2.17 -1.16
C ARG A 38 -17.68 1.01 -0.47
N GLY A 39 -16.97 1.33 0.60
CA GLY A 39 -16.35 0.38 1.51
C GLY A 39 -16.17 1.02 2.88
N THR A 40 -17.12 0.80 3.78
CA THR A 40 -17.09 1.38 5.13
C THR A 40 -16.14 0.64 6.07
N ALA A 41 -15.84 1.26 7.22
CA ALA A 41 -15.02 0.63 8.25
C ALA A 41 -15.65 -0.69 8.75
N GLU A 42 -16.97 -0.73 8.90
CA GLU A 42 -17.71 -1.94 9.28
C GLU A 42 -17.58 -3.04 8.23
N GLU A 43 -17.70 -2.70 6.94
CA GLU A 43 -17.55 -3.65 5.84
C GLU A 43 -16.12 -4.15 5.71
N LEU A 44 -15.13 -3.28 5.95
CA LEU A 44 -13.73 -3.66 6.00
C LEU A 44 -13.49 -4.71 7.09
N LEU A 45 -13.95 -4.44 8.32
CA LEU A 45 -13.77 -5.37 9.45
C LEU A 45 -14.48 -6.71 9.20
N ALA A 46 -15.71 -6.67 8.67
CA ALA A 46 -16.43 -7.89 8.29
C ALA A 46 -15.71 -8.69 7.19
N CYS A 47 -15.17 -8.00 6.18
CA CYS A 47 -14.38 -8.61 5.12
C CYS A 47 -13.11 -9.26 5.68
N MET A 48 -12.39 -8.57 6.56
CA MET A 48 -11.22 -9.09 7.24
C MET A 48 -11.54 -10.36 8.03
N ASP A 49 -12.60 -10.34 8.83
CA ASP A 49 -13.02 -11.49 9.65
C ASP A 49 -13.41 -12.70 8.79
N ALA A 50 -14.13 -12.45 7.68
CA ALA A 50 -14.55 -13.51 6.75
C ALA A 50 -13.37 -14.21 6.05
N HIS A 51 -12.22 -13.53 5.94
CA HIS A 51 -11.02 -14.04 5.26
C HIS A 51 -9.84 -14.34 6.20
N GLY A 52 -10.04 -14.26 7.52
CA GLY A 52 -9.00 -14.57 8.52
C GLY A 52 -7.88 -13.53 8.59
N ILE A 53 -8.15 -12.28 8.20
CA ILE A 53 -7.19 -11.18 8.24
C ILE A 53 -7.28 -10.50 9.61
N THR A 54 -6.19 -10.57 10.36
CA THR A 54 -6.17 -10.14 11.77
C THR A 54 -5.82 -8.67 11.90
N GLY A 55 -5.08 -8.10 10.94
CA GLY A 55 -4.75 -6.67 10.93
C GLY A 55 -4.76 -6.06 9.54
N ALA A 56 -4.86 -4.74 9.45
CA ALA A 56 -4.80 -4.03 8.18
C ALA A 56 -4.21 -2.62 8.29
N VAL A 57 -3.73 -2.10 7.17
CA VAL A 57 -3.25 -0.72 7.03
C VAL A 57 -4.24 0.05 6.15
N VAL A 58 -4.99 0.96 6.78
CA VAL A 58 -5.96 1.85 6.14
C VAL A 58 -5.22 3.02 5.51
N VAL A 59 -5.17 3.03 4.19
CA VAL A 59 -4.49 4.04 3.39
C VAL A 59 -5.48 5.12 2.97
N GLN A 60 -5.12 6.38 3.19
CA GLN A 60 -5.94 7.53 2.79
C GLN A 60 -6.23 7.52 1.27
N PRO A 61 -7.50 7.49 0.86
CA PRO A 61 -7.87 7.64 -0.55
C PRO A 61 -7.70 9.09 -1.01
N SER A 62 -7.21 9.28 -2.23
CA SER A 62 -6.87 10.62 -2.76
C SER A 62 -8.07 11.57 -2.84
N GLY A 63 -9.28 11.04 -3.04
CA GLY A 63 -10.52 11.83 -3.06
C GLY A 63 -10.84 12.54 -1.74
N TYR A 64 -10.32 12.04 -0.61
CA TYR A 64 -10.44 12.69 0.69
C TYR A 64 -9.29 13.67 0.99
N GLY A 65 -8.24 13.71 0.17
CA GLY A 65 -7.07 14.56 0.38
C GLY A 65 -6.52 14.46 1.81
N THR A 66 -6.44 15.59 2.50
CA THR A 66 -5.98 15.69 3.90
C THR A 66 -7.10 15.62 4.95
N ASP A 67 -8.33 15.33 4.55
CA ASP A 67 -9.44 15.04 5.47
C ASP A 67 -9.38 13.57 5.92
N HIS A 68 -8.77 13.33 7.08
CA HIS A 68 -8.58 11.98 7.63
C HIS A 68 -9.77 11.48 8.46
N ARG A 69 -10.95 12.13 8.45
CA ARG A 69 -12.07 11.76 9.34
C ARG A 69 -12.58 10.32 9.13
N ALA A 70 -12.75 9.90 7.88
CA ALA A 70 -13.17 8.53 7.57
C ALA A 70 -12.10 7.50 7.95
N LEU A 71 -10.82 7.83 7.74
CA LEU A 71 -9.69 7.02 8.17
C LEU A 71 -9.67 6.87 9.70
N HIS A 72 -9.83 7.97 10.45
CA HIS A 72 -9.84 7.95 11.91
C HIS A 72 -11.03 7.20 12.50
N ASP A 73 -12.21 7.29 11.88
CA ASP A 73 -13.37 6.48 12.28
C ASP A 73 -13.04 4.97 12.18
N ALA A 74 -12.33 4.55 11.12
CA ALA A 74 -11.88 3.18 10.99
C ALA A 74 -10.87 2.80 12.09
N LEU A 75 -9.81 3.59 12.28
CA LEU A 75 -8.77 3.31 13.29
C LEU A 75 -9.34 3.25 14.72
N ALA A 76 -10.30 4.10 15.05
CA ALA A 76 -10.92 4.13 16.37
C ALA A 76 -11.76 2.88 16.69
N ARG A 77 -12.25 2.15 15.67
CA ARG A 77 -13.07 0.95 15.85
C ARG A 77 -12.29 -0.30 16.18
N ALA A 78 -11.05 -0.39 15.71
CA ALA A 78 -10.17 -1.54 15.94
C ALA A 78 -8.70 -1.10 16.04
N PRO A 79 -8.34 -0.28 17.05
CA PRO A 79 -7.00 0.31 17.18
C PRO A 79 -5.89 -0.72 17.36
N GLU A 80 -6.21 -1.91 17.83
CA GLU A 80 -5.29 -3.04 17.94
C GLU A 80 -5.06 -3.77 16.61
N ARG A 81 -6.01 -3.68 15.67
CA ARG A 81 -5.96 -4.35 14.36
C ARG A 81 -5.53 -3.42 13.23
N LEU A 82 -5.74 -2.11 13.37
CA LEU A 82 -5.60 -1.16 12.28
C LEU A 82 -4.47 -0.14 12.51
N ARG A 83 -3.78 0.19 11.43
CA ARG A 83 -2.86 1.34 11.33
C ARG A 83 -3.25 2.21 10.14
N GLY A 84 -2.91 3.49 10.19
CA GLY A 84 -3.26 4.45 9.15
C GLY A 84 -2.05 4.98 8.39
N ILE A 85 -2.25 5.21 7.10
CA ILE A 85 -1.36 6.01 6.25
C ILE A 85 -2.13 7.25 5.81
N GLY A 86 -1.70 8.42 6.27
CA GLY A 86 -2.35 9.69 5.93
C GLY A 86 -1.83 10.31 4.63
N MET A 87 -2.29 11.53 4.36
CA MET A 87 -1.79 12.39 3.28
C MET A 87 -1.55 13.79 3.82
N VAL A 88 -0.61 14.51 3.23
CA VAL A 88 -0.27 15.90 3.54
C VAL A 88 -0.20 16.72 2.26
N GLU A 89 -0.45 18.03 2.33
CA GLU A 89 -0.24 18.93 1.19
C GLU A 89 1.24 19.34 1.11
N ALA A 90 1.86 19.63 2.25
CA ALA A 90 3.24 20.12 2.33
C ALA A 90 4.11 19.33 3.32
N PRO A 91 5.46 19.33 3.13
CA PRO A 91 6.40 18.72 4.09
C PRO A 91 6.25 19.26 5.52
N THR A 92 5.84 20.52 5.68
CA THR A 92 5.62 21.16 6.98
C THR A 92 4.48 20.54 7.79
N ASP A 93 3.57 19.81 7.14
CA ASP A 93 2.41 19.21 7.79
C ASP A 93 2.70 17.80 8.34
N VAL A 94 3.85 17.21 7.98
CA VAL A 94 4.22 15.83 8.35
C VAL A 94 4.27 15.64 9.87
N ALA A 95 4.84 16.60 10.61
CA ALA A 95 4.87 16.54 12.06
C ALA A 95 3.47 16.60 12.69
N ALA A 96 2.52 17.30 12.06
CA ALA A 96 1.13 17.33 12.52
C ALA A 96 0.41 16.01 12.23
N LEU A 97 0.66 15.42 11.05
CA LEU A 97 0.15 14.10 10.71
C LEU A 97 0.67 13.02 11.68
N ALA A 98 1.96 13.04 12.03
CA ALA A 98 2.58 12.06 12.92
C ALA A 98 2.00 12.06 14.35
N ARG A 99 1.37 13.16 14.78
CA ARG A 99 0.69 13.24 16.08
C ARG A 99 -0.72 12.65 16.07
N GLN A 100 -1.25 12.29 14.90
CA GLN A 100 -2.60 11.73 14.80
C GLN A 100 -2.59 10.26 15.25
N PRO A 101 -3.52 9.83 16.13
CA PRO A 101 -3.54 8.46 16.66
C PRO A 101 -3.59 7.39 15.57
N GLY A 102 -2.76 6.36 15.71
CA GLY A 102 -2.72 5.20 14.81
C GLY A 102 -2.11 5.44 13.43
N ILE A 103 -1.70 6.67 13.10
CA ILE A 103 -0.94 6.96 11.87
C ILE A 103 0.49 6.48 12.03
N VAL A 104 0.98 5.74 11.03
CA VAL A 104 2.36 5.22 10.96
C VAL A 104 3.12 5.66 9.72
N GLY A 105 2.46 6.36 8.81
CA GLY A 105 3.08 6.85 7.60
C GLY A 105 2.24 7.85 6.82
N LEU A 106 2.82 8.32 5.72
CA LEU A 106 2.17 9.21 4.77
C LEU A 106 2.25 8.64 3.35
N ARG A 107 1.25 8.98 2.53
CA ARG A 107 1.14 8.55 1.14
C ARG A 107 1.41 9.70 0.18
N LEU A 108 2.19 9.41 -0.86
CA LEU A 108 2.32 10.21 -2.08
C LEU A 108 1.60 9.47 -3.21
N ASN A 109 0.42 9.95 -3.61
CA ASN A 109 -0.25 9.44 -4.81
C ASN A 109 0.12 10.34 -6.00
N VAL A 110 1.24 10.04 -6.65
CA VAL A 110 1.73 10.82 -7.78
C VAL A 110 0.85 10.63 -9.01
N THR A 111 0.37 9.39 -9.24
CA THR A 111 -0.42 9.03 -10.42
C THR A 111 -1.72 9.82 -10.52
N ASP A 112 -2.57 9.76 -9.49
CA ASP A 112 -3.92 10.32 -9.55
C ASP A 112 -3.99 11.74 -8.98
N TYR A 113 -3.18 12.05 -7.95
CA TYR A 113 -3.30 13.31 -7.21
C TYR A 113 -2.42 14.41 -7.78
N ASP A 114 -1.17 14.07 -8.11
CA ASP A 114 -0.16 15.02 -8.61
C ASP A 114 0.00 14.98 -10.15
N GLY A 115 -0.87 14.24 -10.86
CA GLY A 115 -0.89 14.18 -12.32
C GLY A 115 0.36 13.57 -12.96
N GLY A 116 1.06 12.68 -12.25
CA GLY A 116 2.28 12.03 -12.70
C GLY A 116 3.57 12.82 -12.44
N VAL A 117 3.49 14.00 -11.81
CA VAL A 117 4.65 14.87 -11.59
C VAL A 117 5.08 14.84 -10.13
N LEU A 118 6.33 14.45 -9.88
CA LEU A 118 6.95 14.51 -8.57
C LEU A 118 8.23 15.36 -8.62
N PRO A 119 8.21 16.62 -8.15
CA PRO A 119 9.43 17.40 -8.04
C PRO A 119 10.41 16.73 -7.07
N ARG A 120 11.68 16.57 -7.47
CA ARG A 120 12.73 15.94 -6.64
C ARG A 120 12.87 16.61 -5.27
N GLU A 121 12.91 17.94 -5.23
CA GLU A 121 12.99 18.70 -3.97
C GLU A 121 11.81 18.38 -3.04
N ARG A 122 10.59 18.26 -3.59
CA ARG A 122 9.41 17.90 -2.80
C ARG A 122 9.56 16.51 -2.20
N LEU A 123 10.00 15.53 -2.98
CA LEU A 123 10.25 14.17 -2.50
C LEU A 123 11.30 14.17 -1.39
N GLU A 124 12.47 14.78 -1.60
CA GLU A 124 13.56 14.80 -0.62
C GLU A 124 13.13 15.45 0.70
N ARG A 125 12.38 16.56 0.64
CA ARG A 125 11.84 17.23 1.84
C ARG A 125 10.80 16.39 2.57
N LEU A 126 9.94 15.67 1.85
CA LEU A 126 8.97 14.76 2.46
C LEU A 126 9.64 13.54 3.11
N LEU A 127 10.64 12.95 2.46
CA LEU A 127 11.43 11.85 3.02
C LEU A 127 12.16 12.29 4.29
N GLY A 128 12.78 13.48 4.28
CA GLY A 128 13.44 14.05 5.46
C GLY A 128 12.47 14.30 6.60
N ALA A 129 11.36 14.98 6.35
CA ALA A 129 10.35 15.25 7.36
C ALA A 129 9.71 13.96 7.92
N ALA A 130 9.51 12.94 7.08
CA ALA A 130 9.01 11.64 7.51
C ALA A 130 10.00 10.93 8.43
N ALA A 131 11.29 10.94 8.08
CA ALA A 131 12.35 10.34 8.89
C ALA A 131 12.42 11.01 10.28
N GLU A 132 12.39 12.34 10.33
CA GLU A 132 12.38 13.11 11.58
C GLU A 132 11.15 12.80 12.45
N ALA A 133 10.00 12.58 11.82
CA ALA A 133 8.75 12.28 12.50
C ALA A 133 8.56 10.80 12.84
N GLY A 134 9.50 9.91 12.45
CA GLY A 134 9.36 8.47 12.64
C GLY A 134 8.26 7.82 11.79
N LEU A 135 7.91 8.45 10.67
CA LEU A 135 6.89 7.95 9.73
C LEU A 135 7.54 7.26 8.53
N LEU A 136 6.86 6.24 8.00
CA LEU A 136 7.18 5.70 6.67
C LEU A 136 6.52 6.51 5.55
N VAL A 137 7.04 6.38 4.34
CA VAL A 137 6.49 7.00 3.12
C VAL A 137 6.05 5.93 2.15
N GLN A 138 4.78 5.95 1.77
CA GLN A 138 4.22 5.10 0.74
C GLN A 138 4.08 5.89 -0.57
N ILE A 139 4.57 5.35 -1.69
CA ILE A 139 4.59 6.06 -2.98
C ILE A 139 3.87 5.24 -4.04
N LEU A 140 2.82 5.82 -4.62
CA LEU A 140 2.18 5.35 -5.83
C LEU A 140 2.58 6.26 -7.00
N ALA A 141 3.38 5.73 -7.91
CA ALA A 141 3.83 6.39 -9.13
C ALA A 141 4.16 5.33 -10.20
N SER A 142 4.36 5.75 -11.46
CA SER A 142 4.83 4.84 -12.51
C SER A 142 6.30 4.44 -12.28
N ALA A 143 6.71 3.33 -12.90
CA ALA A 143 8.07 2.85 -12.80
C ALA A 143 9.11 3.88 -13.27
N GLU A 144 8.78 4.64 -14.32
CA GLU A 144 9.64 5.67 -14.90
C GLU A 144 9.85 6.84 -13.93
N VAL A 145 8.78 7.29 -13.28
CA VAL A 145 8.85 8.36 -12.27
C VAL A 145 9.72 7.90 -11.10
N LEU A 146 9.47 6.70 -10.58
CA LEU A 146 10.25 6.15 -9.47
C LEU A 146 11.73 5.96 -9.85
N ALA A 147 12.02 5.46 -11.05
CA ALA A 147 13.37 5.31 -11.55
C ALA A 147 14.10 6.66 -11.69
N GLY A 148 13.40 7.71 -12.14
CA GLY A 148 13.93 9.09 -12.18
C GLY A 148 14.29 9.66 -10.81
N HIS A 149 13.77 9.08 -9.73
CA HIS A 149 14.05 9.44 -8.34
C HIS A 149 14.92 8.43 -7.59
N ALA A 150 15.54 7.47 -8.29
CA ALA A 150 16.27 6.39 -7.65
C ALA A 150 17.32 6.87 -6.63
N ASP A 151 18.03 7.96 -6.90
CA ASP A 151 19.03 8.52 -5.98
C ASP A 151 18.42 9.13 -4.71
N ALA A 152 17.28 9.81 -4.83
CA ALA A 152 16.58 10.37 -3.68
C ALA A 152 16.00 9.25 -2.80
N LEU A 153 15.40 8.23 -3.43
CA LEU A 153 14.88 7.05 -2.74
C LEU A 153 16.00 6.26 -2.05
N ALA A 154 17.12 6.04 -2.74
CA ALA A 154 18.28 5.35 -2.18
C ALA A 154 18.91 6.09 -0.99
N SER A 155 18.78 7.42 -0.94
CA SER A 155 19.31 8.24 0.15
C SER A 155 18.32 8.42 1.31
N SER A 156 17.10 7.89 1.21
CA SER A 156 16.09 8.00 2.25
C SER A 156 16.53 7.32 3.55
N SER A 157 16.34 8.03 4.67
CA SER A 157 16.43 7.45 6.01
C SER A 157 15.07 7.04 6.59
N ALA A 158 13.96 7.44 5.96
CA ALA A 158 12.64 6.92 6.26
C ALA A 158 12.41 5.58 5.52
N PRO A 159 11.64 4.63 6.10
CA PRO A 159 11.15 3.49 5.34
C PRO A 159 10.30 3.95 4.17
N VAL A 160 10.55 3.39 2.98
CA VAL A 160 9.78 3.70 1.76
C VAL A 160 9.09 2.44 1.26
N VAL A 161 7.79 2.54 0.99
CA VAL A 161 6.99 1.46 0.39
C VAL A 161 6.60 1.84 -1.03
N LEU A 162 7.04 1.05 -2.01
CA LEU A 162 6.62 1.18 -3.41
C LEU A 162 5.28 0.44 -3.60
N ASP A 163 4.22 1.16 -3.94
CA ASP A 163 2.89 0.57 -4.11
C ASP A 163 2.75 -0.25 -5.41
N HIS A 164 1.81 -1.20 -5.37
CA HIS A 164 1.26 -1.94 -6.53
C HIS A 164 2.31 -2.46 -7.51
N LEU A 165 3.25 -3.27 -7.00
CA LEU A 165 4.27 -3.94 -7.82
C LEU A 165 5.21 -2.99 -8.58
N GLY A 166 5.28 -1.72 -8.17
CA GLY A 166 6.01 -0.69 -8.92
C GLY A 166 5.33 -0.27 -10.22
N SER A 167 4.06 -0.68 -10.42
CA SER A 167 3.18 -0.35 -11.53
C SER A 167 3.82 -0.42 -12.93
N PRO A 168 4.47 -1.53 -13.31
CA PRO A 168 5.00 -1.69 -14.67
C PRO A 168 3.83 -1.65 -15.66
N ARG A 169 3.89 -0.75 -16.64
CA ARG A 169 2.94 -0.76 -17.75
C ARG A 169 3.33 -1.89 -18.72
N SER A 170 2.35 -2.66 -19.15
CA SER A 170 2.54 -3.71 -20.14
C SER A 170 2.76 -3.12 -21.54
N GLY A 171 3.70 -3.70 -22.31
CA GLY A 171 3.79 -3.49 -23.76
C GLY A 171 4.93 -2.62 -24.29
N ASP A 172 5.81 -2.03 -23.46
CA ASP A 172 7.00 -1.31 -23.95
C ASP A 172 8.31 -1.69 -23.22
N GLY A 173 9.44 -1.60 -23.92
CA GLY A 173 10.77 -1.94 -23.37
C GLY A 173 11.30 -0.92 -22.36
N VAL A 174 10.70 0.28 -22.32
CA VAL A 174 11.08 1.37 -21.40
C VAL A 174 10.59 1.05 -19.99
N ALA A 175 9.33 0.63 -19.83
CA ALA A 175 8.73 0.19 -18.58
C ALA A 175 9.50 -1.01 -18.00
N ALA A 176 9.95 -1.94 -18.86
CA ALA A 176 10.79 -3.05 -18.43
C ALA A 176 12.14 -2.56 -17.86
N SER A 177 12.81 -1.63 -18.54
CA SER A 177 14.07 -1.05 -18.03
C SER A 177 13.88 -0.26 -16.74
N ALA A 178 12.79 0.50 -16.63
CA ALA A 178 12.47 1.28 -15.45
C ALA A 178 12.17 0.36 -14.26
N PHE A 179 11.40 -0.70 -14.48
CA PHE A 179 11.12 -1.72 -13.47
C PHE A 179 12.39 -2.43 -12.98
N GLU A 180 13.33 -2.75 -13.87
CA GLU A 180 14.62 -3.32 -13.47
C GLU A 180 15.47 -2.32 -12.66
N ALA A 181 15.42 -1.02 -12.99
CA ALA A 181 16.03 0.02 -12.16
C ALA A 181 15.40 0.08 -10.75
N LEU A 182 14.08 -0.13 -10.63
CA LEU A 182 13.42 -0.25 -9.33
C LEU A 182 13.89 -1.48 -8.55
N CYS A 183 14.04 -2.63 -9.21
CA CYS A 183 14.63 -3.81 -8.59
C CYS A 183 16.05 -3.53 -8.08
N GLY A 184 16.82 -2.72 -8.81
CA GLY A 184 18.16 -2.27 -8.40
C GLY A 184 18.18 -1.43 -7.11
N LEU A 185 17.08 -0.77 -6.74
CA LEU A 185 17.00 -0.03 -5.47
C LEU A 185 17.17 -0.92 -4.25
N ALA A 186 16.78 -2.19 -4.34
CA ALA A 186 16.92 -3.16 -3.25
C ALA A 186 18.38 -3.33 -2.79
N ALA A 187 19.35 -3.16 -3.69
CA ALA A 187 20.78 -3.22 -3.37
C ALA A 187 21.33 -1.89 -2.83
N ARG A 188 20.61 -0.79 -3.04
CA ARG A 188 21.08 0.57 -2.71
C ARG A 188 20.62 1.03 -1.34
N ASN A 189 19.45 0.57 -0.86
CA ASN A 189 18.92 0.96 0.45
C ASN A 189 18.09 -0.17 1.09
N PRO A 190 18.43 -0.61 2.32
CA PRO A 190 17.67 -1.64 3.03
C PRO A 190 16.29 -1.17 3.52
N TRP A 191 16.01 0.13 3.50
CA TRP A 191 14.76 0.74 3.96
C TRP A 191 13.69 0.85 2.87
N ILE A 192 13.92 0.30 1.68
CA ILE A 192 12.94 0.29 0.59
C ILE A 192 12.24 -1.07 0.56
N TYR A 193 10.91 -1.03 0.52
CA TYR A 193 10.00 -2.16 0.52
C TYR A 193 9.17 -2.17 -0.76
N ALA A 194 8.83 -3.36 -1.25
CA ALA A 194 7.95 -3.57 -2.38
C ALA A 194 6.60 -4.14 -1.92
N LYS A 195 5.49 -3.50 -2.33
CA LYS A 195 4.15 -3.99 -2.03
C LYS A 195 3.59 -4.82 -3.18
N LEU A 196 3.42 -6.12 -2.93
CA LEU A 196 2.82 -7.10 -3.82
C LEU A 196 1.29 -7.00 -3.69
N SER A 197 0.66 -6.16 -4.50
CA SER A 197 -0.76 -5.83 -4.37
C SER A 197 -1.40 -5.55 -5.71
N ALA A 198 -2.73 -5.57 -5.73
CA ALA A 198 -3.57 -5.15 -6.85
C ALA A 198 -3.17 -5.77 -8.22
N PRO A 199 -3.00 -7.10 -8.34
CA PRO A 199 -2.57 -7.75 -9.58
C PRO A 199 -3.48 -7.42 -10.77
N PHE A 200 -4.79 -7.27 -10.53
CA PHE A 200 -5.81 -6.86 -11.51
C PHE A 200 -5.57 -5.48 -12.14
N ARG A 201 -4.70 -4.64 -11.57
CA ARG A 201 -4.37 -3.33 -12.16
C ARG A 201 -3.30 -3.40 -13.23
N ILE A 202 -2.48 -4.46 -13.23
CA ILE A 202 -1.36 -4.59 -14.17
C ILE A 202 -1.49 -5.80 -15.10
N ASP A 203 -2.41 -6.71 -14.80
CA ASP A 203 -2.65 -7.93 -15.56
C ASP A 203 -4.13 -8.03 -15.95
N ALA A 204 -4.40 -7.82 -17.23
CA ALA A 204 -5.75 -7.83 -17.80
C ALA A 204 -6.27 -9.24 -18.10
N SER A 205 -5.48 -10.30 -17.90
CA SER A 205 -5.90 -11.68 -18.18
C SER A 205 -6.94 -12.20 -17.18
N GLY A 206 -7.12 -11.52 -16.05
CA GLY A 206 -7.99 -11.93 -14.95
C GLY A 206 -7.33 -12.93 -14.02
N ALA A 207 -8.04 -13.34 -12.95
CA ALA A 207 -7.50 -14.31 -11.99
C ALA A 207 -7.11 -15.63 -12.72
N PRO A 208 -5.91 -16.19 -12.43
CA PRO A 208 -5.05 -15.91 -11.30
C PRO A 208 -3.90 -14.92 -11.59
N TRP A 209 -4.03 -14.02 -12.57
CA TRP A 209 -3.05 -12.96 -12.90
C TRP A 209 -1.59 -13.44 -13.01
N PRO A 210 -1.29 -14.35 -13.96
CA PRO A 210 0.03 -14.96 -14.10
C PRO A 210 1.15 -13.96 -14.41
N GLU A 211 0.87 -12.87 -15.14
CA GLU A 211 1.87 -11.85 -15.45
C GLU A 211 2.21 -11.05 -14.19
N ALA A 212 1.19 -10.66 -13.41
CA ALA A 212 1.40 -10.01 -12.12
C ALA A 212 2.16 -10.92 -11.14
N ALA A 213 1.90 -12.23 -11.16
CA ALA A 213 2.64 -13.19 -10.35
C ALA A 213 4.13 -13.27 -10.75
N ALA A 214 4.46 -13.16 -12.04
CA ALA A 214 5.85 -13.11 -12.51
C ALA A 214 6.56 -11.83 -12.02
N VAL A 215 5.90 -10.68 -12.09
CA VAL A 215 6.40 -9.41 -11.55
C VAL A 215 6.63 -9.51 -10.04
N ALA A 216 5.67 -10.08 -9.30
CA ALA A 216 5.79 -10.28 -7.85
C ALA A 216 6.99 -11.15 -7.49
N ARG A 217 7.24 -12.25 -8.22
CA ARG A 217 8.42 -13.12 -8.02
C ARG A 217 9.72 -12.39 -8.30
N ARG A 218 9.77 -11.56 -9.34
CA ARG A 218 10.96 -10.77 -9.68
C ARG A 218 11.29 -9.72 -8.61
N LEU A 219 10.27 -9.07 -8.04
CA LEU A 219 10.42 -8.18 -6.87
C LEU A 219 10.87 -8.95 -5.64
N LEU A 220 10.26 -10.10 -5.36
CA LEU A 220 10.64 -10.96 -4.24
C LEU A 220 12.11 -11.41 -4.33
N GLN A 221 12.58 -11.72 -5.54
CA GLN A 221 13.99 -12.03 -5.79
C GLN A 221 14.91 -10.84 -5.55
N ALA A 222 14.50 -9.61 -5.90
CA ALA A 222 15.31 -8.40 -5.70
C ALA A 222 15.36 -7.95 -4.24
N PHE A 223 14.19 -7.82 -3.62
CA PHE A 223 14.01 -7.24 -2.29
C PHE A 223 14.20 -8.26 -1.17
N GLY A 224 13.91 -9.54 -1.45
CA GLY A 224 13.82 -10.59 -0.44
C GLY A 224 12.50 -10.53 0.34
N PRO A 225 12.11 -11.65 0.98
CA PRO A 225 10.83 -11.77 1.69
C PRO A 225 10.68 -10.77 2.85
N GLU A 226 11.80 -10.36 3.44
CA GLU A 226 11.87 -9.38 4.52
C GLU A 226 11.55 -7.94 4.11
N ARG A 227 11.50 -7.66 2.81
CA ARG A 227 11.18 -6.34 2.26
C ARG A 227 10.04 -6.38 1.25
N CYS A 228 9.32 -7.49 1.17
CA CYS A 228 8.07 -7.60 0.43
C CYS A 228 6.90 -7.69 1.41
N ILE A 229 5.83 -6.95 1.10
CA ILE A 229 4.57 -6.96 1.85
C ILE A 229 3.40 -7.13 0.89
N TRP A 230 2.26 -7.63 1.36
CA TRP A 230 1.05 -7.80 0.55
C TRP A 230 -0.07 -6.83 0.93
N GLY A 231 -0.90 -6.45 -0.05
CA GLY A 231 -2.16 -5.75 0.21
C GLY A 231 -3.23 -6.08 -0.83
N SER A 232 -4.49 -6.07 -0.43
CA SER A 232 -5.61 -6.44 -1.32
C SER A 232 -6.03 -5.30 -2.25
N ASP A 233 -5.86 -4.05 -1.81
CA ASP A 233 -6.41 -2.86 -2.45
C ASP A 233 -7.95 -2.79 -2.40
N TRP A 234 -8.56 -3.43 -1.39
CA TRP A 234 -9.99 -3.30 -1.07
C TRP A 234 -10.37 -1.83 -0.81
N PRO A 235 -11.53 -1.32 -1.27
CA PRO A 235 -12.69 -2.03 -1.84
C PRO A 235 -12.69 -2.12 -3.36
N PHE A 236 -11.51 -2.12 -4.00
CA PHE A 236 -11.32 -2.27 -5.44
C PHE A 236 -11.93 -1.12 -6.25
N ILE A 237 -11.32 0.05 -6.10
CA ILE A 237 -11.78 1.30 -6.70
C ILE A 237 -11.10 1.65 -8.02
N ALA A 238 -11.68 2.60 -8.75
CA ALA A 238 -11.11 3.15 -9.98
C ALA A 238 -10.83 2.07 -11.03
N LEU A 239 -11.74 1.09 -11.14
CA LEU A 239 -11.64 -0.01 -12.10
C LEU A 239 -12.34 0.26 -13.44
N GLY A 240 -13.11 1.35 -13.52
CA GLY A 240 -13.96 1.60 -14.70
C GLY A 240 -14.91 0.42 -14.92
N ASP A 241 -14.89 -0.14 -16.14
CA ASP A 241 -15.70 -1.30 -16.53
C ASP A 241 -15.01 -2.66 -16.26
N ALA A 242 -13.79 -2.65 -15.73
CA ALA A 242 -13.09 -3.89 -15.41
C ALA A 242 -13.81 -4.66 -14.28
N PRO A 243 -13.83 -6.01 -14.34
CA PRO A 243 -14.49 -6.81 -13.32
C PRO A 243 -13.81 -6.61 -11.97
N ARG A 244 -14.62 -6.54 -10.91
CA ARG A 244 -14.10 -6.50 -9.53
C ARG A 244 -13.52 -7.87 -9.15
N PRO A 245 -12.30 -7.92 -8.60
CA PRO A 245 -11.75 -9.16 -8.09
C PRO A 245 -12.52 -9.62 -6.84
N ALA A 246 -12.49 -10.92 -6.56
CA ALA A 246 -12.85 -11.42 -5.24
C ALA A 246 -11.64 -11.34 -4.31
N TYR A 247 -11.87 -11.01 -3.03
CA TYR A 247 -10.79 -10.96 -2.03
C TYR A 247 -10.07 -12.32 -1.89
N ALA A 248 -10.83 -13.42 -1.96
CA ALA A 248 -10.27 -14.78 -1.93
C ALA A 248 -9.31 -15.07 -3.10
N ASP A 249 -9.58 -14.54 -4.30
CA ASP A 249 -8.69 -14.71 -5.45
C ASP A 249 -7.35 -14.01 -5.22
N LEU A 250 -7.34 -12.88 -4.52
CA LEU A 250 -6.13 -12.15 -4.18
C LEU A 250 -5.28 -12.89 -3.14
N LEU A 251 -5.93 -13.59 -2.18
CA LEU A 251 -5.26 -14.46 -1.23
C LEU A 251 -4.63 -15.68 -1.93
N ALA A 252 -5.38 -16.32 -2.83
CA ALA A 252 -4.88 -17.43 -3.64
C ALA A 252 -3.72 -16.99 -4.56
N TRP A 253 -3.83 -15.78 -5.12
CA TRP A 253 -2.78 -15.19 -5.94
C TRP A 253 -1.48 -15.00 -5.16
N VAL A 254 -1.52 -14.38 -3.98
CA VAL A 254 -0.28 -14.13 -3.22
C VAL A 254 0.34 -15.43 -2.73
N ASP A 255 -0.46 -16.38 -2.23
CA ASP A 255 0.01 -17.73 -1.86
C ASP A 255 0.79 -18.37 -3.02
N THR A 256 0.22 -18.35 -4.23
CA THR A 256 0.87 -18.89 -5.43
C THR A 256 2.09 -18.08 -5.89
N ALA A 257 2.05 -16.76 -5.76
CA ALA A 257 3.10 -15.87 -6.22
C ALA A 257 4.36 -15.98 -5.36
N VAL A 258 4.20 -16.04 -4.03
CA VAL A 258 5.34 -16.00 -3.08
C VAL A 258 5.66 -17.35 -2.45
N GLY A 259 4.74 -18.32 -2.48
CA GLY A 259 4.93 -19.69 -2.03
C GLY A 259 5.46 -19.78 -0.60
N LEU A 260 6.65 -20.37 -0.46
CA LEU A 260 7.34 -20.60 0.82
C LEU A 260 7.55 -19.31 1.64
N HIS A 261 7.50 -18.14 1.00
CA HIS A 261 7.72 -16.83 1.62
C HIS A 261 6.44 -16.17 2.17
N LEU A 262 5.29 -16.83 2.06
CA LEU A 262 3.99 -16.25 2.40
C LEU A 262 3.91 -15.69 3.82
N GLU A 263 4.48 -16.40 4.79
CA GLU A 263 4.50 -15.95 6.19
C GLU A 263 5.31 -14.65 6.38
N HIS A 264 6.43 -14.48 5.67
CA HIS A 264 7.16 -13.22 5.73
C HIS A 264 6.34 -12.09 5.13
N VAL A 265 5.80 -12.32 3.93
CA VAL A 265 5.14 -11.29 3.12
C VAL A 265 3.85 -10.77 3.76
N MET A 266 3.07 -11.63 4.40
CA MET A 266 1.79 -11.22 4.99
C MET A 266 1.78 -11.18 6.51
N SER A 267 2.84 -11.64 7.18
CA SER A 267 2.93 -11.64 8.65
C SER A 267 4.19 -10.92 9.14
N LEU A 268 5.36 -11.56 9.07
CA LEU A 268 6.53 -11.09 9.81
C LEU A 268 7.01 -9.71 9.35
N THR A 269 7.08 -9.49 8.03
CA THR A 269 7.49 -8.21 7.45
C THR A 269 6.52 -7.07 7.80
N PRO A 270 5.19 -7.20 7.56
CA PRO A 270 4.26 -6.14 7.93
C PRO A 270 4.14 -5.93 9.45
N GLN A 271 4.26 -6.97 10.27
CA GLN A 271 4.29 -6.80 11.73
C GLN A 271 5.46 -5.90 12.17
N ARG A 272 6.66 -6.15 11.64
CA ARG A 272 7.85 -5.33 11.89
C ARG A 272 7.71 -3.90 11.37
N LEU A 273 7.15 -3.74 10.17
CA LEU A 273 7.08 -2.44 9.50
C LEU A 273 6.01 -1.52 10.08
N PHE A 274 4.84 -2.07 10.45
CA PHE A 274 3.67 -1.27 10.89
C PHE A 274 3.37 -1.39 12.39
N GLY A 275 4.07 -2.26 13.13
CA GLY A 275 3.84 -2.45 14.56
C GLY A 275 2.45 -3.02 14.88
N LEU A 276 1.92 -3.84 13.97
CA LEU A 276 0.75 -4.68 14.21
C LEU A 276 1.29 -6.02 14.72
N THR A 277 0.81 -6.52 15.85
CA THR A 277 1.23 -7.81 16.41
C THR A 277 0.00 -8.60 16.83
N ALA A 278 0.14 -9.90 17.09
CA ALA A 278 -0.95 -10.67 17.68
C ALA A 278 -1.43 -9.98 18.96
N ALA A 279 -2.75 -9.83 19.14
CA ALA A 279 -3.29 -9.37 20.40
C ALA A 279 -2.80 -10.32 21.51
N ALA A 280 -2.26 -9.78 22.59
CA ALA A 280 -1.98 -10.56 23.79
C ALA A 280 -3.33 -11.13 24.28
N ALA A 281 -3.43 -12.45 24.35
CA ALA A 281 -4.61 -13.16 24.86
C ALA A 281 -4.84 -12.90 26.35
#